data_AF-A0A7X3SK95-F1
#
_entry.id   AF-A0A7X3SK95-F1
#
_cell.length_a   1.000
_cell.length_b   1.000
_cell.length_c   1.000
_cell.angle_alpha   90.00
_cell.angle_beta   90.00
_cell.angle_gamma   90.00
#
_symmetry.space_group_name_H-M   'P 1'
#
loop_
_entity.id
_entity.type
_entity.pdbx_description
1 polymer ?
#
loop_
_entity_poly.entity_id
_entity_poly.type
_entity_poly.pdbx_seq_one_letter_code
_entity_poly.pdbx_strand_id
1 'polypeptide(L)'
;MVDAEETKRQKALNLRYKKPIVRNLNLDSIQEELWNIQGECGDVHWYCDTDEDTLFNALDGNEDEAYEFKMMFADLCAECDQMQRDLNEEWIPDCFDKFFVAIGAGEDFGRLLGYDAYEGDYFGLSCTEAFAEDESKKVLKRLTKDEIIAAARQCFRIYQSFIALRYRYDCLKAAMDILRDQNTGYLQMVKRIEDVFEKAEEESVGFKYQWGKGVEELDRILANMPQEAWIQ
;
A
#
# COMPACT_ATOMS: atom_id res chain seq x y z
N MET A 1 -1.96 -1.49 22.60
CA MET A 1 -3.06 -1.93 21.71
C MET A 1 -3.46 -0.73 20.89
N VAL A 2 -3.17 -0.74 19.59
CA VAL A 2 -3.62 0.33 18.69
C VAL A 2 -5.08 0.06 18.38
N ASP A 3 -5.95 1.05 18.59
CA ASP A 3 -7.38 0.93 18.33
C ASP A 3 -7.64 0.82 16.81
N ALA A 4 -8.43 -0.18 16.41
CA ALA A 4 -8.72 -0.43 15.00
C ALA A 4 -9.47 0.75 14.38
N GLU A 5 -10.30 1.46 15.16
CA GLU A 5 -11.04 2.63 14.70
C GLU A 5 -10.12 3.84 14.50
N GLU A 6 -9.13 4.02 15.38
CA GLU A 6 -8.08 5.04 15.25
C GLU A 6 -7.18 4.77 14.04
N THR A 7 -6.87 3.51 13.75
CA THR A 7 -6.10 3.09 12.57
C THR A 7 -6.87 3.40 11.27
N LYS A 8 -8.18 3.15 11.23
CA LYS A 8 -9.05 3.49 10.08
C LYS A 8 -9.17 5.00 9.88
N ARG A 9 -9.30 5.78 10.96
CA ARG A 9 -9.26 7.25 10.91
C ARG A 9 -7.94 7.77 10.36
N GLN A 10 -6.82 7.20 10.80
CA GLN A 10 -5.49 7.60 10.34
C GLN A 10 -5.29 7.26 8.85
N LYS A 11 -5.73 6.06 8.40
CA LYS A 11 -5.71 5.69 6.97
C LYS A 11 -6.58 6.64 6.12
N ALA A 12 -7.81 6.94 6.56
CA ALA A 12 -8.69 7.87 5.87
C ALA A 12 -8.12 9.30 5.83
N LEU A 13 -7.46 9.73 6.91
CA LEU A 13 -6.78 11.02 6.98
C LEU A 13 -5.59 11.07 6.00
N ASN A 14 -4.79 10.00 5.94
CA ASN A 14 -3.67 9.88 4.99
C ASN A 14 -4.13 9.86 3.53
N LEU A 15 -5.30 9.28 3.23
CA LEU A 15 -5.90 9.33 1.89
C LEU A 15 -6.39 10.74 1.52
N ARG A 16 -6.98 11.47 2.48
CA ARG A 16 -7.46 12.86 2.27
C ARG A 16 -6.31 13.85 2.09
N TYR A 17 -5.21 13.64 2.83
CA TYR A 17 -4.02 14.48 2.76
C TYR A 17 -2.88 13.79 2.03
N LYS A 18 -3.20 12.90 1.07
CA LYS A 18 -2.19 12.25 0.23
C LYS A 18 -1.37 13.37 -0.39
N LYS A 19 -0.10 13.45 0.00
CA LYS A 19 0.82 14.48 -0.51
C LYS A 19 0.78 14.42 -2.04
N PRO A 20 0.94 15.55 -2.75
CA PRO A 20 1.05 15.52 -4.21
C PRO A 20 2.05 14.44 -4.58
N ILE A 21 1.71 13.57 -5.54
CA ILE A 21 2.53 12.43 -6.02
C ILE A 21 4.00 12.85 -6.25
N VAL A 22 4.16 14.11 -6.61
CA VAL A 22 5.38 14.77 -6.99
C VAL A 22 6.26 15.17 -5.79
N ARG A 23 5.70 15.35 -4.58
CA ARG A 23 6.46 15.82 -3.40
C ARG A 23 7.63 14.90 -3.00
N ASN A 24 7.55 13.61 -3.31
CA ASN A 24 8.59 12.62 -3.02
C ASN A 24 9.22 12.09 -4.33
N LEU A 25 9.22 12.89 -5.40
CA LEU A 25 9.80 12.49 -6.67
C LEU A 25 11.29 12.88 -6.73
N ASN A 26 12.10 12.19 -5.95
CA ASN A 26 13.55 12.16 -6.07
C ASN A 26 14.03 10.70 -6.06
N LEU A 27 15.26 10.44 -6.53
CA LEU A 27 15.77 9.07 -6.64
C LEU A 27 15.76 8.32 -5.31
N ASP A 28 16.21 8.96 -4.24
CA ASP A 28 16.28 8.35 -2.91
C ASP A 28 14.90 7.92 -2.39
N SER A 29 13.90 8.79 -2.56
CA SER A 29 12.52 8.51 -2.16
C SER A 29 11.90 7.40 -3.01
N ILE A 30 12.20 7.36 -4.32
CA ILE A 30 11.75 6.27 -5.20
C ILE A 30 12.38 4.96 -4.73
N GLN A 31 13.68 4.95 -4.46
CA GLN A 31 14.38 3.77 -3.98
C GLN A 31 13.83 3.27 -2.64
N GLU A 32 13.59 4.17 -1.69
CA GLU A 32 12.97 3.86 -0.40
C GLU A 32 11.55 3.31 -0.57
N GLU A 33 10.72 3.94 -1.41
CA GLU A 33 9.37 3.44 -1.68
C GLU A 33 9.38 2.05 -2.33
N LEU A 34 10.31 1.76 -3.24
CA LEU A 34 10.45 0.42 -3.84
C LEU A 34 10.82 -0.64 -2.79
N TRP A 35 11.74 -0.34 -1.88
CA TRP A 35 12.08 -1.25 -0.77
C TRP A 35 10.88 -1.49 0.16
N ASN A 36 10.13 -0.43 0.48
CA ASN A 36 8.93 -0.54 1.31
C ASN A 36 7.86 -1.40 0.64
N ILE A 37 7.58 -1.18 -0.66
CA ILE A 37 6.63 -1.99 -1.42
C ILE A 37 7.07 -3.46 -1.44
N GLN A 38 8.35 -3.73 -1.72
CA GLN A 38 8.88 -5.08 -1.75
C GLN A 38 8.77 -5.78 -0.38
N GLY A 39 9.05 -5.06 0.70
CA GLY A 39 8.87 -5.58 2.07
C GLY A 39 7.42 -5.92 2.36
N GLU A 40 6.48 -5.01 2.05
CA GLU A 40 5.06 -5.26 2.26
C GLU A 40 4.53 -6.42 1.41
N CYS A 41 4.94 -6.53 0.14
CA CYS A 41 4.59 -7.68 -0.69
C CYS A 41 5.15 -9.00 -0.15
N GLY A 42 6.35 -8.98 0.43
CA GLY A 42 6.93 -10.12 1.14
C GLY A 42 6.08 -10.54 2.34
N ASP A 43 5.58 -9.59 3.13
CA ASP A 43 4.68 -9.88 4.25
C ASP A 43 3.36 -10.49 3.78
N VAL A 44 2.82 -10.05 2.64
CA VAL A 44 1.63 -10.67 2.02
C VAL A 44 1.90 -12.13 1.67
N HIS A 45 3.05 -12.44 1.09
CA HIS A 45 3.44 -13.81 0.77
C HIS A 45 3.44 -14.71 2.02
N TRP A 46 4.03 -14.23 3.13
CA TRP A 46 4.04 -14.98 4.40
C TRP A 46 2.64 -15.13 5.04
N TYR A 47 1.82 -14.08 4.99
CA TYR A 47 0.43 -14.14 5.47
C TYR A 47 -0.38 -15.19 4.68
N CYS A 48 -0.19 -15.19 3.37
CA CYS A 48 -0.82 -16.12 2.45
C CYS A 48 -0.38 -17.57 2.60
N ASP A 49 0.82 -17.85 3.13
CA ASP A 49 1.36 -19.22 3.24
C ASP A 49 1.22 -19.82 4.66
N THR A 50 1.06 -18.98 5.68
CA THR A 50 0.87 -19.46 7.08
C THR A 50 -0.61 -19.61 7.44
N ASP A 51 -1.47 -18.86 6.75
CA ASP A 51 -2.90 -18.69 7.03
C ASP A 51 -3.68 -18.87 5.70
N GLU A 52 -3.33 -19.87 4.87
CA GLU A 52 -3.95 -20.14 3.55
C GLU A 52 -5.48 -20.19 3.64
N ASP A 53 -6.02 -20.75 4.73
CA ASP A 53 -7.44 -20.79 5.01
C ASP A 53 -8.06 -19.38 5.09
N THR A 54 -7.32 -18.35 5.47
CA THR A 54 -7.87 -17.01 5.70
C THR A 54 -8.07 -16.21 4.41
N LEU A 55 -7.12 -16.25 3.47
CA LEU A 55 -7.34 -15.61 2.16
C LEU A 55 -8.34 -16.41 1.34
N PHE A 56 -8.24 -17.74 1.38
CA PHE A 56 -9.19 -18.65 0.73
C PHE A 56 -10.62 -18.44 1.23
N ASN A 57 -10.83 -18.42 2.55
CA ASN A 57 -12.14 -18.16 3.14
C ASN A 57 -12.62 -16.71 2.88
N ALA A 58 -11.71 -15.73 2.78
CA ALA A 58 -12.08 -14.36 2.43
C ALA A 58 -12.58 -14.23 0.98
N LEU A 59 -12.17 -15.15 0.11
CA LEU A 59 -12.57 -15.21 -1.30
C LEU A 59 -13.62 -16.31 -1.55
N ASP A 60 -14.45 -16.63 -0.53
CA ASP A 60 -15.52 -17.62 -0.60
C ASP A 60 -15.07 -19.02 -1.09
N GLY A 61 -13.80 -19.38 -0.83
CA GLY A 61 -13.23 -20.65 -1.24
C GLY A 61 -12.85 -20.73 -2.73
N ASN A 62 -12.58 -19.59 -3.37
CA ASN A 62 -12.08 -19.55 -4.75
C ASN A 62 -10.54 -19.66 -4.79
N GLU A 63 -10.03 -20.88 -5.06
CA GLU A 63 -8.59 -21.15 -5.17
C GLU A 63 -7.93 -20.34 -6.30
N ASP A 64 -8.62 -20.16 -7.43
CA ASP A 64 -8.08 -19.47 -8.60
C ASP A 64 -7.87 -17.98 -8.30
N GLU A 65 -8.84 -17.32 -7.69
CA GLU A 65 -8.71 -15.90 -7.29
C GLU A 65 -7.63 -15.70 -6.22
N ALA A 66 -7.52 -16.61 -5.26
CA ALA A 66 -6.46 -16.57 -4.25
C ALA A 66 -5.07 -16.71 -4.89
N TYR A 67 -4.93 -17.63 -5.85
CA TYR A 67 -3.69 -17.80 -6.60
C TYR A 67 -3.35 -16.58 -7.47
N GLU A 68 -4.32 -16.03 -8.19
CA GLU A 68 -4.15 -14.79 -8.97
C GLU A 68 -3.70 -13.64 -8.08
N PHE A 69 -4.29 -13.50 -6.89
CA PHE A 69 -3.90 -12.47 -5.93
C PHE A 69 -2.45 -12.66 -5.47
N LYS A 70 -2.03 -13.89 -5.11
CA LYS A 70 -0.63 -14.20 -4.78
C LYS A 70 0.31 -13.86 -5.94
N MET A 71 -0.06 -14.22 -7.17
CA MET A 71 0.74 -13.93 -8.37
C MET A 71 0.88 -12.43 -8.62
N MET A 72 -0.18 -11.64 -8.44
CA MET A 72 -0.13 -10.18 -8.62
C MET A 72 0.86 -9.50 -7.67
N PHE A 73 0.97 -9.94 -6.41
CA PHE A 73 2.00 -9.44 -5.48
C PHE A 73 3.41 -9.91 -5.84
N ALA A 74 3.56 -11.14 -6.32
CA ALA A 74 4.86 -11.66 -6.77
C ALA A 74 5.38 -10.92 -8.01
N ASP A 75 4.52 -10.64 -8.97
CA ASP A 75 4.85 -9.84 -10.15
C ASP A 75 5.27 -8.42 -9.75
N LEU A 76 4.58 -7.80 -8.78
CA LEU A 76 4.93 -6.49 -8.27
C LEU A 76 6.31 -6.48 -7.61
N CYS A 77 6.68 -7.52 -6.86
CA CYS A 77 8.04 -7.70 -6.33
C CYS A 77 9.08 -7.76 -7.44
N ALA A 78 8.83 -8.56 -8.48
CA ALA A 78 9.76 -8.70 -9.60
C ALA A 78 9.95 -7.38 -10.37
N GLU A 79 8.88 -6.61 -10.53
CA GLU A 79 8.95 -5.27 -11.12
C GLU A 79 9.69 -4.27 -10.24
N CYS A 80 9.53 -4.34 -8.91
CA CYS A 80 10.33 -3.53 -7.98
C CYS A 80 11.82 -3.85 -8.14
N ASP A 81 12.19 -5.13 -8.18
CA ASP A 81 13.58 -5.56 -8.40
C ASP A 81 14.14 -5.07 -9.74
N GLN A 82 13.34 -5.16 -10.80
CA GLN A 82 13.75 -4.68 -12.12
C GLN A 82 13.93 -3.16 -12.09
N MET A 83 12.99 -2.44 -11.47
CA MET A 83 13.06 -0.99 -11.38
C MET A 83 14.25 -0.51 -10.55
N GLN A 84 14.61 -1.21 -9.47
CA GLN A 84 15.84 -0.94 -8.70
C GLN A 84 17.09 -1.03 -9.57
N ARG A 85 17.14 -1.96 -10.52
CA ARG A 85 18.24 -2.05 -11.49
C ARG A 85 18.19 -0.89 -12.49
N ASP A 86 17.00 -0.56 -12.98
CA ASP A 86 16.80 0.52 -13.95
C ASP A 86 17.18 1.89 -13.36
N LEU A 87 17.04 2.10 -12.04
CA LEU A 87 17.50 3.31 -11.35
C LEU A 87 19.02 3.52 -11.41
N ASN A 88 19.79 2.46 -11.65
CA ASN A 88 21.24 2.49 -11.76
C ASN A 88 21.72 2.55 -13.23
N GLU A 89 20.81 2.79 -14.18
CA GLU A 89 21.19 2.98 -15.59
C GLU A 89 21.99 4.27 -15.81
N GLU A 90 22.85 4.26 -16.82
CA GLU A 90 23.88 5.26 -17.15
C GLU A 90 23.54 6.73 -16.83
N TRP A 91 22.36 7.22 -17.23
CA TRP A 91 22.02 8.64 -17.05
C TRP A 91 21.14 8.92 -15.83
N ILE A 92 20.56 7.89 -15.20
CA ILE A 92 19.54 8.07 -14.15
C ILE A 92 20.14 8.69 -12.88
N PRO A 93 21.19 8.14 -12.24
CA PRO A 93 21.76 8.69 -11.01
C PRO A 93 22.21 10.15 -11.16
N ASP A 94 22.72 10.50 -12.33
CA ASP A 94 23.29 11.83 -12.57
C ASP A 94 22.26 12.84 -13.07
N CYS A 95 21.26 12.43 -13.84
CA CYS A 95 20.38 13.37 -14.52
C CYS A 95 18.98 13.45 -13.91
N PHE A 96 18.44 12.40 -13.29
CA PHE A 96 17.01 12.34 -12.92
C PHE A 96 16.58 13.52 -12.05
N ASP A 97 17.16 13.66 -10.87
CA ASP A 97 16.81 14.73 -9.92
C ASP A 97 17.09 16.11 -10.52
N LYS A 98 18.23 16.26 -11.20
CA LYS A 98 18.63 17.52 -11.87
C LYS A 98 17.64 17.92 -12.96
N PHE A 99 17.07 16.94 -13.66
CA PHE A 99 16.09 17.17 -14.72
C PHE A 99 14.79 17.74 -14.15
N PHE A 100 14.24 17.10 -13.12
CA PHE A 100 12.98 17.54 -12.49
C PHE A 100 13.13 18.88 -11.75
N VAL A 101 14.31 19.15 -11.18
CA VAL A 101 14.66 20.46 -10.63
C VAL A 101 14.75 21.52 -11.74
N ALA A 102 15.47 21.24 -12.83
CA ALA A 102 15.75 22.25 -13.87
C ALA A 102 14.53 22.67 -14.70
N ILE A 103 13.53 21.79 -14.85
CA ILE A 103 12.31 22.09 -15.61
C ILE A 103 11.29 22.91 -14.81
N GLY A 104 11.62 23.32 -13.58
CA GLY A 104 10.76 24.19 -12.76
C GLY A 104 9.49 23.49 -12.29
N ALA A 105 9.44 22.15 -12.34
CA ALA A 105 8.24 21.41 -11.99
C ALA A 105 7.88 21.60 -10.48
N GLY A 106 8.77 22.18 -9.69
CA GLY A 106 8.44 22.57 -8.32
C GLY A 106 7.50 23.76 -8.15
N GLU A 107 7.43 24.68 -9.12
CA GLU A 107 6.51 25.83 -9.06
C GLU A 107 5.04 25.40 -9.18
N ASP A 108 4.75 24.40 -10.02
CA ASP A 108 3.38 23.91 -10.27
C ASP A 108 2.86 22.96 -9.17
N PHE A 109 3.76 22.26 -8.47
CA PHE A 109 3.40 21.22 -7.49
C PHE A 109 3.79 21.57 -6.04
N GLY A 110 4.20 22.82 -5.80
CA GLY A 110 4.30 23.42 -4.48
C GLY A 110 5.59 23.15 -3.70
N ARG A 111 6.71 22.84 -4.41
CA ARG A 111 8.13 22.77 -3.96
C ARG A 111 9.02 22.13 -5.04
N LEU A 112 10.32 22.44 -5.08
CA LEU A 112 11.33 21.80 -5.95
C LEU A 112 11.20 20.26 -6.01
N LEU A 113 10.88 19.72 -7.20
CA LEU A 113 10.84 18.29 -7.48
C LEU A 113 12.23 17.77 -7.78
N GLY A 114 12.62 16.63 -7.20
CA GLY A 114 13.98 16.09 -7.28
C GLY A 114 14.96 16.69 -6.27
N TYR A 115 14.57 17.70 -5.49
CA TYR A 115 15.44 18.29 -4.47
C TYR A 115 15.20 17.64 -3.11
N ASP A 116 16.24 17.04 -2.53
CA ASP A 116 16.19 16.63 -1.13
C ASP A 116 16.40 17.85 -0.21
N ALA A 117 15.39 18.16 0.59
CA ALA A 117 15.45 19.25 1.55
C ALA A 117 16.26 18.89 2.82
N TYR A 118 16.61 17.60 3.02
CA TYR A 118 17.28 17.14 4.23
C TYR A 118 18.71 17.69 4.38
N GLU A 119 19.44 17.89 3.28
CA GLU A 119 20.76 18.56 3.33
C GLU A 119 20.65 20.07 3.64
N GLY A 120 19.57 20.74 3.24
CA GLY A 120 19.39 22.18 3.45
C GLY A 120 19.13 22.56 4.91
N ASP A 121 18.37 21.75 5.64
CA ASP A 121 18.01 22.00 7.05
C ASP A 121 19.21 21.79 8.00
N TYR A 122 20.15 20.90 7.64
CA TYR A 122 21.36 20.65 8.43
C TYR A 122 22.36 21.82 8.37
N PHE A 123 22.38 22.58 7.27
CA PHE A 123 23.26 23.74 7.07
C PHE A 123 22.58 25.10 7.25
N GLY A 124 21.26 25.14 7.50
CA GLY A 124 20.51 26.39 7.61
C GLY A 124 20.55 27.24 6.32
N LEU A 125 20.80 26.59 5.18
CA LEU A 125 20.88 27.24 3.88
C LEU A 125 19.47 27.27 3.28
N SER A 126 18.75 28.37 3.45
CA SER A 126 17.60 28.67 2.60
C SER A 126 18.11 28.98 1.18
N CYS A 127 18.49 27.96 0.42
CA CYS A 127 18.70 28.13 -1.01
C CYS A 127 17.37 28.57 -1.62
N THR A 128 17.30 29.81 -2.11
CA THR A 128 16.19 30.26 -2.94
C THR A 128 16.02 29.27 -4.08
N GLU A 129 14.80 28.77 -4.30
CA GLU A 129 14.50 27.68 -5.25
C GLU A 129 15.15 27.92 -6.64
N ALA A 130 15.22 29.19 -7.06
CA ALA A 130 15.91 29.64 -8.28
C ALA A 130 17.40 29.24 -8.39
N PHE A 131 18.13 29.13 -7.28
CA PHE A 131 19.56 28.78 -7.29
C PHE A 131 19.77 27.29 -7.58
N ALA A 132 18.92 26.42 -7.03
CA ALA A 132 18.95 24.98 -7.30
C ALA A 132 18.58 24.70 -8.76
N GLU A 133 17.61 25.43 -9.31
CA GLU A 133 17.28 25.36 -10.72
C GLU A 133 18.44 25.79 -11.62
N ASP A 134 19.10 26.91 -11.30
CA ASP A 134 20.20 27.44 -12.09
C ASP A 134 21.42 26.51 -12.08
N GLU A 135 21.74 25.88 -10.95
CA GLU A 135 22.81 24.88 -10.87
C GLU A 135 22.46 23.62 -11.68
N SER A 136 21.25 23.08 -11.54
CA SER A 136 20.80 21.95 -12.34
C SER A 136 20.79 22.27 -13.84
N LYS A 137 20.34 23.47 -14.23
CA LYS A 137 20.40 23.97 -15.62
C LYS A 137 21.83 24.04 -16.14
N LYS A 138 22.81 24.46 -15.32
CA LYS A 138 24.24 24.49 -15.72
C LYS A 138 24.77 23.08 -15.97
N VAL A 139 24.42 22.11 -15.13
CA VAL A 139 24.86 20.71 -15.29
C VAL A 139 24.27 20.13 -16.57
N LEU A 140 22.96 20.29 -16.80
CA LEU A 140 22.31 19.79 -18.02
C LEU A 140 22.82 20.47 -19.29
N LYS A 141 23.15 21.77 -19.24
CA LYS A 141 23.72 22.50 -20.39
C LYS A 141 25.13 22.05 -20.78
N ARG A 142 25.83 21.28 -19.94
CA ARG A 142 27.14 20.68 -20.30
C ARG A 142 26.99 19.45 -21.18
N LEU A 143 25.81 18.84 -21.21
CA LEU A 143 25.48 17.71 -22.08
C LEU A 143 25.22 18.19 -23.51
N THR A 144 25.54 17.34 -24.47
CA THR A 144 25.16 17.52 -25.88
C THR A 144 23.65 17.35 -26.05
N LYS A 145 23.11 17.84 -27.18
CA LYS A 145 21.68 17.70 -27.48
C LYS A 145 21.23 16.24 -27.50
N ASP A 146 22.07 15.35 -28.04
CA ASP A 146 21.76 13.92 -28.13
C ASP A 146 21.79 13.25 -26.75
N GLU A 147 22.75 13.60 -25.90
CA GLU A 147 22.82 13.12 -24.51
C GLU A 147 21.62 13.61 -23.67
N ILE A 148 21.19 14.86 -23.84
CA ILE A 148 20.00 15.38 -23.15
C ILE A 148 18.74 14.60 -23.57
N ILE A 149 18.59 14.29 -24.86
CA ILE A 149 17.46 13.50 -25.36
C ILE A 149 17.49 12.07 -24.80
N ALA A 150 18.68 11.45 -24.75
CA ALA A 150 18.86 10.12 -24.17
C ALA A 150 18.54 10.09 -22.68
N ALA A 151 19.08 11.04 -21.91
CA ALA A 151 18.83 11.19 -20.48
C ALA A 151 17.35 11.45 -20.19
N ALA A 152 16.72 12.37 -20.94
CA ALA A 152 15.30 12.65 -20.81
C ALA A 152 14.44 11.40 -21.04
N ARG A 153 14.73 10.64 -22.10
CA ARG A 153 14.02 9.39 -22.39
C ARG A 153 14.10 8.40 -21.24
N GLN A 154 15.29 8.21 -20.65
CA GLN A 154 15.45 7.31 -19.51
C GLN A 154 14.70 7.85 -18.27
N CYS A 155 14.83 9.14 -17.94
CA CYS A 155 14.20 9.75 -16.78
C CYS A 155 12.66 9.68 -16.85
N PHE A 156 12.07 10.00 -18.00
CA PHE A 156 10.62 9.89 -18.18
C PHE A 156 10.11 8.45 -18.13
N ARG A 157 10.90 7.49 -18.63
CA ARG A 157 10.56 6.07 -18.51
C ARG A 157 10.50 5.64 -17.05
N ILE A 158 11.53 5.98 -16.25
CA ILE A 158 11.55 5.70 -14.80
C ILE A 158 10.35 6.33 -14.11
N TYR A 159 10.08 7.61 -14.38
CA TYR A 159 8.94 8.30 -13.80
C TYR A 159 7.61 7.60 -14.12
N GLN A 160 7.35 7.28 -15.40
CA GLN A 160 6.11 6.61 -15.80
C GLN A 160 5.97 5.22 -15.18
N SER A 161 7.05 4.43 -15.19
CA SER A 161 7.08 3.11 -14.57
C SER A 161 6.82 3.18 -13.07
N PHE A 162 7.42 4.15 -12.37
CA PHE A 162 7.22 4.35 -10.94
C PHE A 162 5.75 4.64 -10.61
N ILE A 163 5.14 5.59 -11.32
CA ILE A 163 3.75 5.98 -11.07
C ILE A 163 2.80 4.82 -11.34
N ALA A 164 3.03 4.06 -12.42
CA ALA A 164 2.22 2.89 -12.74
C ALA A 164 2.35 1.78 -11.68
N LEU A 165 3.57 1.50 -11.22
CA LEU A 165 3.86 0.50 -10.18
C LEU A 165 3.19 0.90 -8.87
N ARG A 166 3.40 2.14 -8.42
CA ARG A 166 2.79 2.68 -7.19
C ARG A 166 1.26 2.64 -7.23
N TYR A 167 0.66 2.98 -8.37
CA TYR A 167 -0.79 2.93 -8.53
C TYR A 167 -1.32 1.49 -8.39
N ARG A 168 -0.68 0.52 -9.05
CA ARG A 168 -1.07 -0.90 -8.92
C ARG A 168 -0.91 -1.41 -7.50
N TYR A 169 0.20 -1.06 -6.86
CA TYR A 169 0.43 -1.36 -5.44
C TYR A 169 -0.70 -0.83 -4.55
N ASP A 170 -1.04 0.46 -4.68
CA ASP A 170 -2.10 1.09 -3.89
C ASP A 170 -3.46 0.38 -4.08
N CYS A 171 -3.78 -0.02 -5.32
CA CYS A 171 -5.00 -0.77 -5.63
C CYS A 171 -5.00 -2.17 -5.00
N LEU A 172 -3.91 -2.92 -5.14
CA LEU A 172 -3.78 -4.27 -4.57
C LEU A 172 -3.83 -4.24 -3.04
N LYS A 173 -3.14 -3.28 -2.42
CA LYS A 173 -3.16 -3.07 -0.97
C LYS A 173 -4.54 -2.70 -0.46
N ALA A 174 -5.27 -1.84 -1.18
CA ALA A 174 -6.65 -1.50 -0.83
C ALA A 174 -7.58 -2.72 -0.91
N ALA A 175 -7.43 -3.56 -1.94
CA ALA A 175 -8.19 -4.81 -2.07
C ALA A 175 -7.89 -5.77 -0.91
N MET A 176 -6.61 -5.97 -0.56
CA MET A 176 -6.22 -6.83 0.55
C MET A 176 -6.74 -6.32 1.89
N ASP A 177 -6.69 -5.00 2.12
CA ASP A 177 -7.23 -4.39 3.33
C ASP A 177 -8.74 -4.64 3.47
N ILE A 178 -9.50 -4.59 2.38
CA ILE A 178 -10.94 -4.90 2.36
C ILE A 178 -11.19 -6.36 2.74
N LEU A 179 -10.45 -7.29 2.12
CA LEU A 179 -10.59 -8.74 2.39
C LEU A 179 -10.28 -9.05 3.87
N ARG A 180 -9.26 -8.42 4.44
CA ARG A 180 -8.90 -8.58 5.86
C ARG A 180 -9.97 -8.01 6.80
N ASP A 181 -10.52 -6.83 6.49
CA ASP A 181 -11.59 -6.21 7.28
C ASP A 181 -12.87 -7.06 7.27
N GLN A 182 -13.21 -7.68 6.14
CA GLN A 182 -14.34 -8.60 6.05
C GLN A 182 -14.12 -9.87 6.88
N ASN A 183 -12.96 -10.51 6.73
CA ASN A 183 -12.69 -11.77 7.42
C ASN A 183 -12.58 -11.61 8.96
N THR A 184 -11.97 -10.51 9.43
CA THR A 184 -11.97 -10.20 10.87
C THR A 184 -13.36 -9.96 11.44
N GLY A 185 -14.28 -9.39 10.66
CA GLY A 185 -15.69 -9.23 11.05
C GLY A 185 -16.43 -10.55 11.17
N TYR A 186 -16.27 -11.45 10.20
CA TYR A 186 -16.88 -12.79 10.23
C TYR A 186 -16.33 -13.64 11.38
N LEU A 187 -15.00 -13.67 11.57
CA LEU A 187 -14.38 -14.42 12.68
C LEU A 187 -14.84 -13.93 14.06
N GLN A 188 -15.03 -12.62 14.24
CA GLN A 188 -15.60 -12.08 15.48
C GLN A 188 -17.05 -12.52 15.68
N MET A 189 -17.84 -12.60 14.61
CA MET A 189 -19.22 -13.08 14.69
C MET A 189 -19.28 -14.58 15.03
N VAL A 190 -18.43 -15.39 14.39
CA VAL A 190 -18.33 -16.83 14.68
C VAL A 190 -17.93 -17.07 16.13
N LYS A 191 -16.87 -16.42 16.61
CA LYS A 191 -16.47 -16.52 18.04
C LYS A 191 -17.58 -16.09 18.99
N ARG A 192 -18.32 -15.04 18.65
CA ARG A 192 -19.47 -14.61 19.44
C ARG A 192 -20.58 -15.67 19.46
N ILE A 193 -20.83 -16.33 18.34
CA ILE A 193 -21.81 -17.43 18.25
C ILE A 193 -21.33 -18.62 19.09
N GLU A 194 -20.06 -19.01 19.00
CA GLU A 194 -19.46 -20.07 19.82
C GLU A 194 -19.56 -19.76 21.32
N ASP A 195 -19.19 -18.56 21.75
CA ASP A 195 -19.28 -18.13 23.16
C ASP A 195 -20.72 -18.16 23.69
N VAL A 196 -21.70 -17.78 22.85
CA VAL A 196 -23.13 -17.79 23.23
C VAL A 196 -23.67 -19.22 23.21
N PHE A 197 -23.21 -20.05 22.28
CA PHE A 197 -23.57 -21.45 22.20
C PHE A 197 -23.09 -22.23 23.43
N GLU A 198 -21.82 -22.07 23.83
CA GLU A 198 -21.27 -22.71 25.03
C GLU A 198 -22.04 -22.31 26.29
N LYS A 199 -22.35 -21.01 26.46
CA LYS A 199 -23.18 -20.52 27.57
C LYS A 199 -24.59 -21.10 27.54
N ALA A 200 -25.20 -21.17 26.36
CA ALA A 200 -26.52 -21.76 26.20
C ALA A 200 -26.50 -23.25 26.56
N GLU A 201 -25.47 -23.98 26.14
CA GLU A 201 -25.27 -25.40 26.45
C GLU A 201 -25.10 -25.64 27.96
N GLU A 202 -24.27 -24.84 28.63
CA GLU A 202 -24.07 -24.90 30.09
C GLU A 202 -25.35 -24.59 30.87
N GLU A 203 -26.06 -23.52 30.53
CA GLU A 203 -27.29 -23.10 31.22
C GLU A 203 -28.45 -24.09 31.02
N SER A 204 -28.54 -24.70 29.84
CA SER A 204 -29.62 -25.61 29.45
C SER A 204 -29.34 -27.09 29.72
N VAL A 205 -28.16 -27.41 30.27
CA VAL A 205 -27.68 -28.79 30.51
C VAL A 205 -27.68 -29.59 29.19
N GLY A 206 -26.96 -29.08 28.19
CA GLY A 206 -26.89 -29.68 26.86
C GLY A 206 -28.20 -29.56 26.08
N PHE A 207 -28.86 -28.39 26.15
CA PHE A 207 -30.13 -28.09 25.47
C PHE A 207 -31.31 -28.98 25.90
N LYS A 208 -31.18 -29.67 27.03
CA LYS A 208 -32.26 -30.49 27.61
C LYS A 208 -33.42 -29.63 28.11
N TYR A 209 -33.14 -28.37 28.44
CA TYR A 209 -34.10 -27.39 28.91
C TYR A 209 -34.10 -26.15 28.01
N GLN A 210 -35.23 -25.86 27.36
CA GLN A 210 -35.39 -24.70 26.45
C GLN A 210 -35.64 -23.39 27.21
N TRP A 211 -35.04 -23.22 28.39
CA TRP A 211 -35.17 -22.02 29.21
C TRP A 211 -33.79 -21.64 29.74
N GLY A 212 -33.43 -20.38 29.58
CA GLY A 212 -32.09 -19.87 29.89
C GLY A 212 -31.83 -18.60 29.10
N LYS A 213 -31.11 -17.65 29.69
CA LYS A 213 -30.84 -16.37 29.01
C LYS A 213 -29.89 -16.57 27.83
N GLY A 214 -28.95 -17.53 27.94
CA GLY A 214 -28.08 -17.94 26.85
C GLY A 214 -28.84 -18.53 25.67
N VAL A 215 -29.89 -19.33 25.92
CA VAL A 215 -30.73 -19.93 24.87
C VAL A 215 -31.54 -18.87 24.12
N GLU A 216 -32.16 -17.91 24.84
CA GLU A 216 -32.88 -16.79 24.22
C GLU A 216 -31.96 -15.88 23.39
N GLU A 217 -30.74 -15.64 23.86
CA GLU A 217 -29.75 -14.84 23.16
C GLU A 217 -29.22 -15.55 21.90
N LEU A 218 -29.00 -16.87 21.98
CA LEU A 218 -28.61 -17.70 20.83
C LEU A 218 -29.70 -17.68 19.75
N ASP A 219 -30.95 -17.95 20.11
CA ASP A 219 -32.10 -17.94 19.18
C ASP A 219 -32.26 -16.59 18.51
N ARG A 220 -32.03 -15.50 19.25
CA ARG A 220 -32.08 -14.14 18.72
C ARG A 220 -30.97 -13.88 17.70
N ILE A 221 -29.75 -14.37 17.93
CA ILE A 221 -28.65 -14.20 16.99
C ILE A 221 -28.91 -15.02 15.72
N LEU A 222 -29.30 -16.29 15.87
CA LEU A 222 -29.63 -17.18 14.74
C LEU A 222 -30.77 -16.61 13.89
N ALA A 223 -31.83 -16.08 14.51
CA ALA A 223 -32.97 -15.50 13.78
C ALA A 223 -32.63 -14.22 13.00
N ASN A 224 -31.54 -13.52 13.34
CA ASN A 224 -31.12 -12.28 12.66
C ASN A 224 -29.93 -12.51 11.71
N MET A 225 -29.49 -13.76 11.51
CA MET A 225 -28.42 -14.05 10.56
C MET A 225 -28.88 -13.82 9.12
N PRO A 226 -28.03 -13.24 8.25
CA PRO A 226 -28.32 -13.10 6.82
C PRO A 226 -28.64 -14.46 6.19
N GLN A 227 -29.51 -14.48 5.17
CA GLN A 227 -29.94 -15.72 4.53
C GLN A 227 -28.75 -16.46 3.88
N GLU A 228 -27.75 -15.71 3.41
CA GLU A 228 -26.51 -16.22 2.82
C GLU A 228 -25.72 -17.12 3.80
N ALA A 229 -25.77 -16.82 5.10
CA ALA A 229 -25.06 -17.58 6.14
C ALA A 229 -25.63 -19.00 6.38
N TRP A 230 -26.80 -19.31 5.81
CA TRP A 230 -27.45 -20.62 5.91
C TRP A 230 -27.29 -21.50 4.66
N ILE A 231 -26.77 -20.93 3.57
CA ILE A 231 -26.78 -21.55 2.23
C ILE A 231 -25.38 -22.01 1.79
N GLN A 232 -24.31 -21.43 2.33
CA GLN A 232 -22.94 -21.96 2.23
C GLN A 232 -22.77 -23.20 3.12
#